data_AF-A0A034VK29-F1
#
_entry.id   AF-A0A034VK29-F1
#
_cell.length_a   1.000
_cell.length_b   1.000
_cell.length_c   1.000
_cell.angle_alpha   90.00
_cell.angle_beta   90.00
_cell.angle_gamma   90.00
#
_symmetry.space_group_name_H-M   'P 1'
#
loop_
_entity.id
_entity.type
_entity.pdbx_description
1 polymer ?
#
loop_
_entity_poly.entity_id
_entity_poly.type
_entity_poly.pdbx_seq_one_letter_code
_entity_poly.pdbx_strand_id
1 'polypeptide(L)'
;MGNAGYTCIRRTFCWLNIILWLCSCAFLGVGVWLRLSYEGYATLLPDHQVLSADSIFLAIGVIGFVVSFFGCCGAWVQSRCLLVLYFLLIVMLFLSEFLIGAIAFLFRGGLGRTFANELRFGIERHYNASDRGSLIAPSVAAIWDSVQQSVSDLSIVFVKL
;
A
#
# COMPACT_ATOMS: atom_id res chain seq x y z
N MET A 1 26.60 27.08 -22.45
CA MET A 1 26.35 25.72 -21.92
C MET A 1 25.26 25.82 -20.87
N GLY A 2 24.07 25.23 -21.05
CA GLY A 2 23.00 25.33 -20.05
C GLY A 2 21.62 24.82 -20.48
N ASN A 3 21.34 24.74 -21.79
CA ASN A 3 19.99 24.40 -22.25
C ASN A 3 19.66 22.89 -22.28
N ALA A 4 20.67 22.02 -22.21
CA ALA A 4 20.47 20.57 -22.18
C ALA A 4 19.98 20.06 -20.81
N GLY A 5 20.43 20.67 -19.72
CA GLY A 5 20.16 20.21 -18.35
C GLY A 5 18.71 20.40 -17.90
N TYR A 6 18.10 21.55 -18.20
CA TYR A 6 16.69 21.77 -17.82
C TYR A 6 15.74 20.82 -18.57
N THR A 7 16.10 20.47 -19.81
CA THR A 7 15.30 19.59 -20.67
C THR A 7 15.39 18.14 -20.19
N CYS A 8 16.57 17.67 -19.75
CA CYS A 8 16.72 16.31 -19.24
C CYS A 8 15.98 16.11 -17.91
N ILE A 9 16.09 17.04 -16.97
CA ILE A 9 15.40 16.98 -15.66
C ILE A 9 13.89 16.92 -15.86
N ARG A 10 13.34 17.78 -16.73
CA ARG A 10 11.90 17.82 -17.02
C ARG A 10 11.42 16.52 -17.65
N ARG A 11 12.19 15.94 -18.58
CA ARG A 11 11.85 14.67 -19.23
C ARG A 11 11.86 13.53 -18.23
N THR A 12 12.88 13.43 -17.38
CA THR A 12 12.97 12.42 -16.32
C THR A 12 11.83 12.54 -15.33
N PHE A 13 11.50 13.76 -14.89
CA PHE A 13 10.37 14.01 -13.98
C PHE A 13 9.03 13.56 -14.57
N CYS A 14 8.80 13.81 -15.86
CA CYS A 14 7.59 13.37 -16.55
C CYS A 14 7.49 11.84 -16.61
N TRP A 15 8.56 11.16 -17.01
CA TRP A 15 8.59 9.69 -17.07
C TRP A 15 8.37 9.04 -15.70
N LEU A 16 9.00 9.55 -14.64
CA LEU A 16 8.84 9.03 -13.30
C LEU A 16 7.39 9.16 -12.81
N ASN A 17 6.74 10.31 -13.03
CA ASN A 17 5.33 10.50 -12.65
C ASN A 17 4.38 9.57 -13.43
N ILE A 18 4.63 9.31 -14.72
CA ILE A 18 3.85 8.36 -15.51
C ILE A 18 3.98 6.94 -14.95
N ILE A 19 5.19 6.50 -14.60
CA ILE A 19 5.41 5.18 -14.02
C ILE A 19 4.73 5.05 -12.65
N LEU A 20 4.81 6.09 -11.80
CA LEU A 20 4.12 6.14 -10.51
C LEU A 20 2.59 6.10 -10.67
N TRP A 21 2.06 6.78 -11.69
CA TRP A 21 0.64 6.73 -12.01
C TRP A 21 0.19 5.32 -12.40
N LEU A 22 0.93 4.63 -13.29
CA LEU A 22 0.65 3.24 -13.67
C LEU A 22 0.73 2.29 -12.46
N CYS A 23 1.73 2.48 -11.59
CA CYS A 23 1.88 1.69 -10.38
C CYS A 23 0.68 1.90 -9.42
N SER A 24 0.22 3.15 -9.26
CA SER A 24 -0.95 3.46 -8.44
C SER A 24 -2.23 2.84 -9.00
N CYS A 25 -2.41 2.84 -10.33
CA CYS A 25 -3.50 2.13 -10.98
C CYS A 25 -3.45 0.62 -10.72
N ALA A 26 -2.26 0.02 -10.71
CA ALA A 26 -2.10 -1.40 -10.38
C ALA A 26 -2.51 -1.69 -8.92
N PHE A 27 -2.09 -0.86 -7.95
CA PHE A 27 -2.51 -1.00 -6.55
C PHE A 27 -4.03 -0.87 -6.38
N LEU A 28 -4.67 0.07 -7.09
CA LEU A 28 -6.14 0.17 -7.13
C LEU A 28 -6.78 -1.08 -7.72
N GLY A 29 -6.23 -1.59 -8.82
CA GLY A 29 -6.70 -2.83 -9.46
C GLY A 29 -6.62 -4.03 -8.50
N VAL A 30 -5.50 -4.18 -7.78
CA VAL A 30 -5.31 -5.22 -6.77
C VAL A 30 -6.26 -5.02 -5.59
N GLY A 31 -6.45 -3.79 -5.10
CA GLY A 31 -7.39 -3.48 -4.02
C GLY A 31 -8.84 -3.82 -4.39
N VAL A 32 -9.27 -3.46 -5.61
CA VAL A 32 -10.61 -3.80 -6.13
C VAL A 32 -10.74 -5.31 -6.34
N TRP A 33 -9.71 -5.97 -6.88
CA TRP A 33 -9.69 -7.43 -7.06
C TRP A 33 -9.83 -8.17 -5.73
N LEU A 34 -9.07 -7.75 -4.71
CA LEU A 34 -9.18 -8.26 -3.34
C LEU A 34 -10.59 -8.07 -2.82
N ARG A 35 -11.14 -6.86 -2.93
CA ARG A 35 -12.49 -6.55 -2.46
C ARG A 35 -13.55 -7.43 -3.12
N LEU A 36 -13.53 -7.59 -4.44
CA LEU A 36 -14.46 -8.47 -5.15
C LEU A 36 -14.32 -9.94 -4.76
N SER A 37 -13.08 -10.39 -4.52
CA SER A 37 -12.80 -11.77 -4.07
C SER A 37 -13.35 -12.04 -2.67
N TYR A 38 -13.36 -11.04 -1.78
CA TYR A 38 -13.91 -11.15 -0.43
C TYR A 38 -15.43 -10.88 -0.38
N GLU A 39 -15.95 -9.94 -1.19
CA GLU A 39 -17.39 -9.62 -1.25
C GLU A 39 -18.23 -10.79 -1.78
N GLY A 40 -17.66 -11.69 -2.60
CA GLY A 40 -18.29 -12.96 -2.98
C GLY A 40 -18.64 -13.89 -1.80
N TYR A 41 -18.10 -13.64 -0.61
CA TYR A 41 -18.40 -14.35 0.64
C TYR A 41 -19.06 -13.45 1.71
N ALA A 42 -19.33 -12.17 1.41
CA ALA A 42 -19.61 -11.12 2.40
C ALA A 42 -21.09 -10.83 2.67
N THR A 43 -22.03 -11.75 2.38
CA THR A 43 -23.43 -11.58 2.82
C THR A 43 -23.59 -11.70 4.36
N LEU A 44 -22.52 -11.87 5.15
CA LEU A 44 -22.60 -12.30 6.56
C LEU A 44 -21.62 -11.63 7.54
N LEU A 45 -21.16 -10.38 7.39
CA LEU A 45 -20.81 -9.58 8.57
C LEU A 45 -20.69 -8.08 8.31
N PRO A 46 -21.54 -7.27 8.94
CA PRO A 46 -21.33 -5.86 9.13
C PRO A 46 -20.67 -5.67 10.49
N ASP A 47 -19.34 -5.75 10.58
CA ASP A 47 -18.65 -4.89 11.54
C ASP A 47 -17.15 -4.87 11.30
N HIS A 48 -16.61 -3.66 11.21
CA HIS A 48 -15.18 -3.32 11.25
C HIS A 48 -14.35 -3.64 9.99
N GLN A 49 -14.77 -3.06 8.86
CA GLN A 49 -14.09 -3.09 7.55
C GLN A 49 -12.88 -2.15 7.42
N VAL A 50 -12.53 -1.35 8.43
CA VAL A 50 -11.53 -0.28 8.28
C VAL A 50 -10.07 -0.74 8.32
N LEU A 51 -9.79 -1.97 8.79
CA LEU A 51 -8.45 -2.55 8.91
C LEU A 51 -8.20 -3.69 7.91
N SER A 52 -9.11 -3.90 6.97
CA SER A 52 -8.97 -4.98 5.98
C SER A 52 -7.86 -4.66 4.98
N ALA A 53 -7.14 -5.70 4.52
CA ALA A 53 -6.03 -5.55 3.60
C ALA A 53 -6.46 -4.84 2.29
N ASP A 54 -7.67 -5.14 1.78
CA ASP A 54 -8.23 -4.47 0.60
C ASP A 54 -8.40 -2.96 0.81
N SER A 55 -8.85 -2.52 1.98
CA SER A 55 -9.02 -1.09 2.31
C SER A 55 -7.69 -0.34 2.33
N ILE A 56 -6.62 -0.99 2.81
CA ILE A 56 -5.26 -0.40 2.84
C ILE A 56 -4.71 -0.25 1.41
N PHE A 57 -4.80 -1.31 0.59
CA PHE A 57 -4.38 -1.27 -0.81
C PHE A 57 -5.17 -0.23 -1.62
N LEU A 58 -6.48 -0.12 -1.36
CA LEU A 58 -7.33 0.89 -2.00
C LEU A 58 -6.94 2.30 -1.56
N ALA A 59 -6.74 2.54 -0.26
CA ALA A 59 -6.38 3.86 0.27
C ALA A 59 -5.04 4.35 -0.29
N ILE A 60 -3.99 3.52 -0.25
CA ILE A 60 -2.68 3.84 -0.81
C ILE A 60 -2.79 4.08 -2.33
N GLY A 61 -3.55 3.23 -3.02
CA GLY A 61 -3.80 3.36 -4.46
C GLY A 61 -4.49 4.66 -4.84
N VAL A 62 -5.54 5.07 -4.12
CA VAL A 62 -6.29 6.32 -4.41
C VAL A 62 -5.42 7.54 -4.14
N ILE A 63 -4.74 7.57 -2.99
CA ILE A 63 -3.85 8.69 -2.63
C ILE A 63 -2.71 8.80 -3.66
N GLY A 64 -2.07 7.69 -4.00
CA GLY A 64 -1.02 7.62 -5.01
C GLY A 64 -1.49 8.04 -6.40
N PHE A 65 -2.70 7.63 -6.80
CA PHE A 65 -3.29 8.00 -8.09
C PHE A 65 -3.53 9.51 -8.19
N VAL A 66 -4.12 10.11 -7.15
CA VAL A 66 -4.40 11.56 -7.11
C VAL A 66 -3.09 12.35 -7.17
N VAL A 67 -2.08 11.97 -6.37
CA VAL A 67 -0.77 12.64 -6.32
C VAL A 67 -0.05 12.54 -7.66
N SER A 68 -0.06 11.36 -8.28
CA SER A 68 0.57 11.11 -9.58
C SER A 68 -0.17 11.82 -10.72
N PHE A 69 -1.50 11.92 -10.64
CA PHE A 69 -2.30 12.68 -11.60
C PHE A 69 -1.95 14.18 -11.55
N PHE A 70 -1.88 14.78 -10.35
CA PHE A 70 -1.42 16.15 -10.20
C PHE A 70 0.05 16.35 -10.64
N GLY A 71 0.91 15.35 -10.45
CA GLY A 71 2.28 15.35 -10.98
C GLY A 71 2.35 15.36 -12.51
N CYS A 72 1.54 14.52 -13.17
CA CYS A 72 1.40 14.50 -14.63
C CYS A 72 0.79 15.81 -15.17
N CYS A 73 -0.28 16.31 -14.56
CA CYS A 73 -0.89 17.60 -14.91
C CYS A 73 0.09 18.76 -14.70
N GLY A 74 0.90 18.73 -13.64
CA GLY A 74 1.91 19.75 -13.36
C GLY A 74 3.08 19.74 -14.36
N ALA A 75 3.38 18.59 -14.97
CA ALA A 75 4.35 18.47 -16.04
C ALA A 75 3.81 18.95 -17.41
N TRP A 76 2.50 18.77 -17.64
CA TRP A 76 1.81 19.17 -18.88
C TRP A 76 1.42 20.65 -18.89
N VAL A 77 0.90 21.15 -17.77
CA VAL A 77 0.54 22.55 -17.60
C VAL A 77 1.79 23.31 -17.17
N GLN A 78 2.35 24.11 -18.06
CA GLN A 78 3.57 24.92 -17.86
C GLN A 78 3.40 26.05 -16.81
N SER A 79 2.45 25.89 -15.87
CA SER A 79 2.15 26.80 -14.77
C SER A 79 3.03 26.47 -13.57
N ARG A 80 3.77 27.48 -13.11
CA ARG A 80 4.55 27.42 -11.86
C ARG A 80 3.69 27.07 -10.65
N CYS A 81 2.43 27.49 -10.63
CA CYS A 81 1.52 27.29 -9.50
C CYS A 81 1.20 25.79 -9.28
N LEU A 82 1.01 25.03 -10.36
CA LEU A 82 0.66 23.60 -10.29
C LEU A 82 1.84 22.74 -9.84
N LEU A 83 3.07 23.14 -10.23
CA LEU A 83 4.30 22.50 -9.74
C LEU A 83 4.54 22.79 -8.26
N VAL A 84 4.24 24.02 -7.79
CA VAL A 84 4.32 24.38 -6.36
C VAL A 84 3.28 23.59 -5.55
N LEU A 85 2.05 23.44 -6.05
CA LEU A 85 1.02 22.63 -5.40
C LEU A 85 1.47 21.16 -5.28
N TYR A 86 2.03 20.58 -6.34
CA TYR A 86 2.59 19.23 -6.30
C TYR A 86 3.68 19.09 -5.23
N PHE A 87 4.60 20.06 -5.16
CA PHE A 87 5.65 20.06 -4.14
C PHE A 87 5.07 20.12 -2.72
N LEU A 88 4.05 20.97 -2.48
CA LEU A 88 3.36 21.04 -1.20
C LEU A 88 2.66 19.72 -0.85
N LEU A 89 2.01 19.05 -1.80
CA LEU A 89 1.39 17.75 -1.58
C LEU A 89 2.41 16.68 -1.16
N ILE A 90 3.57 16.63 -1.82
CA ILE A 90 4.66 15.71 -1.45
C ILE A 90 5.19 16.01 -0.04
N VAL A 91 5.37 17.30 0.31
CA VAL A 91 5.78 17.69 1.66
C VAL A 91 4.75 17.25 2.71
N MET A 92 3.46 17.44 2.43
CA MET A 92 2.40 17.00 3.33
C MET A 92 2.38 15.47 3.51
N LEU A 93 2.60 14.71 2.43
CA LEU A 93 2.74 13.25 2.51
C LEU A 93 3.95 12.83 3.34
N PHE A 94 5.07 13.51 3.16
CA PHE A 94 6.27 13.21 3.94
C PHE A 94 6.05 13.48 5.43
N LEU A 95 5.37 14.57 5.78
CA LEU A 95 5.00 14.89 7.17
C LEU A 95 4.01 13.87 7.74
N SER A 96 3.02 13.43 6.97
CA SER A 96 2.08 12.40 7.42
C SER A 96 2.78 11.06 7.65
N GLU A 97 3.63 10.62 6.71
CA GLU A 97 4.41 9.39 6.85
C GLU A 97 5.35 9.47 8.06
N PHE A 98 6.02 10.60 8.26
CA PHE A 98 6.87 10.82 9.42
C PHE A 98 6.08 10.75 10.74
N LEU A 99 4.88 11.36 10.78
CA LEU A 99 4.01 11.31 11.96
C LEU A 99 3.52 9.90 12.24
N ILE A 100 3.03 9.19 11.21
CA ILE A 100 2.60 7.78 11.31
C ILE A 100 3.77 6.92 11.79
N GLY A 101 4.97 7.10 11.22
CA GLY A 101 6.18 6.38 11.61
C GLY A 101 6.61 6.67 13.05
N ALA A 102 6.52 7.92 13.50
CA ALA A 102 6.82 8.31 14.87
C ALA A 102 5.82 7.70 15.87
N ILE A 103 4.53 7.75 15.57
CA ILE A 103 3.48 7.10 16.36
C ILE A 103 3.72 5.58 16.38
N ALA A 104 4.05 4.99 15.23
CA ALA A 104 4.33 3.57 15.11
C ALA A 104 5.51 3.14 15.99
N PHE A 105 6.56 3.97 16.06
CA PHE A 105 7.72 3.74 16.90
C PHE A 105 7.40 3.83 18.40
N LEU A 106 6.67 4.87 18.82
CA LEU A 106 6.29 5.09 20.21
C LEU A 106 5.34 3.98 20.73
N PHE A 107 4.39 3.55 19.90
CA PHE A 107 3.41 2.54 20.25
C PHE A 107 3.83 1.12 19.85
N ARG A 108 5.11 0.84 19.57
CA ARG A 108 5.61 -0.50 19.21
C ARG A 108 5.10 -1.61 20.14
N GLY A 109 4.98 -1.34 21.45
CA GLY A 109 4.45 -2.30 22.43
C GLY A 109 2.93 -2.49 22.42
N GLY A 110 2.16 -1.52 21.90
CA GLY A 110 0.70 -1.58 21.79
C GLY A 110 0.21 -2.04 20.41
N LEU A 111 0.81 -1.49 19.34
CA LEU A 111 0.49 -1.80 17.94
C LEU A 111 0.63 -3.28 17.64
N GLY A 112 1.68 -3.94 18.14
CA GLY A 112 1.87 -5.37 17.93
C GLY A 112 0.71 -6.23 18.45
N ARG A 113 0.08 -5.84 19.57
CA ARG A 113 -1.08 -6.57 20.12
C ARG A 113 -2.34 -6.32 19.30
N THR A 114 -2.58 -5.09 18.88
CA THR A 114 -3.72 -4.75 18.03
C THR A 114 -3.60 -5.46 16.68
N PHE A 115 -2.46 -5.35 15.99
CA PHE A 115 -2.22 -6.07 14.73
C PHE A 115 -2.31 -7.58 14.89
N ALA A 116 -1.78 -8.16 15.98
CA ALA A 116 -1.89 -9.60 16.23
C ALA A 116 -3.34 -10.05 16.45
N ASN A 117 -4.16 -9.23 17.12
CA ASN A 117 -5.58 -9.52 17.32
C ASN A 117 -6.37 -9.42 16.00
N GLU A 118 -6.12 -8.40 15.19
CA GLU A 118 -6.73 -8.26 13.86
C GLU A 118 -6.33 -9.43 12.93
N LEU A 119 -5.05 -9.83 12.98
CA LEU A 119 -4.55 -10.95 12.17
C LEU A 119 -5.17 -12.28 12.61
N ARG A 120 -5.27 -12.52 13.93
CA ARG A 120 -5.94 -13.71 14.48
C ARG A 120 -7.42 -13.73 14.10
N PHE A 121 -8.11 -12.60 14.22
CA PHE A 121 -9.51 -12.48 13.84
C PHE A 121 -9.73 -12.74 12.34
N GLY A 122 -8.85 -12.20 11.49
CA GLY A 122 -8.85 -12.46 10.05
C GLY A 122 -8.65 -13.95 9.73
N ILE A 123 -7.70 -14.61 10.39
CA ILE A 123 -7.42 -16.04 10.22
C ILE A 123 -8.58 -16.91 10.69
N GLU A 124 -9.10 -16.70 11.91
CA GLU A 124 -10.23 -17.49 12.44
C GLU A 124 -11.45 -17.42 11.52
N ARG A 125 -11.70 -16.25 10.93
CA ARG A 125 -12.83 -16.04 10.04
C ARG A 125 -12.67 -16.70 8.68
N HIS A 126 -11.45 -16.73 8.13
CA HIS A 126 -11.17 -17.31 6.80
C HIS A 126 -10.85 -18.81 6.84
N TYR A 127 -10.39 -19.31 7.99
CA TYR A 127 -10.07 -20.72 8.19
C TYR A 127 -11.35 -21.58 8.32
N ASN A 128 -12.35 -21.11 9.06
CA ASN A 128 -13.61 -21.86 9.25
C ASN A 128 -14.49 -21.90 7.97
N ALA A 129 -14.31 -20.95 7.04
CA ALA A 129 -15.00 -20.98 5.74
C ALA A 129 -14.42 -22.03 4.77
N SER A 130 -13.16 -22.45 4.98
CA SER A 130 -12.45 -23.35 4.06
C SER A 130 -12.80 -24.83 4.24
N ASP A 131 -13.42 -25.20 5.36
CA ASP A 131 -13.76 -26.60 5.68
C ASP A 131 -14.87 -27.18 4.76
N ARG A 132 -15.64 -26.33 4.07
CA ARG A 132 -16.67 -26.77 3.09
C ARG A 132 -16.25 -26.73 1.62
N GLY A 133 -15.07 -26.21 1.28
CA GLY A 133 -14.66 -25.89 -0.10
C GLY A 133 -13.34 -26.52 -0.54
N SER A 134 -13.08 -27.76 -0.10
CA SER A 134 -11.83 -28.54 -0.15
C SER A 134 -11.09 -28.69 -1.51
N LEU A 135 -11.42 -27.98 -2.59
CA LEU A 135 -10.72 -28.10 -3.87
C LEU A 135 -10.08 -26.81 -4.42
N ILE A 136 -10.27 -25.64 -3.79
CA ILE A 136 -9.74 -24.37 -4.35
C ILE A 136 -8.85 -23.57 -3.38
N ALA A 137 -8.84 -23.85 -2.07
CA ALA A 137 -8.09 -23.04 -1.09
C ALA A 137 -6.86 -23.72 -0.43
N PRO A 138 -5.91 -24.33 -1.16
CA PRO A 138 -4.62 -24.77 -0.58
C PRO A 138 -3.58 -23.63 -0.56
N SER A 139 -3.91 -22.44 -0.03
CA SER A 139 -3.02 -21.28 -0.17
C SER A 139 -2.75 -20.45 1.07
N VAL A 140 -3.62 -20.37 2.08
CA VAL A 140 -3.34 -19.49 3.24
C VAL A 140 -2.22 -20.06 4.14
N ALA A 141 -2.22 -21.37 4.38
CA ALA A 141 -1.16 -22.05 5.13
C ALA A 141 0.20 -21.97 4.39
N ALA A 142 0.20 -22.16 3.07
CA ALA A 142 1.41 -22.05 2.26
C ALA A 142 1.96 -20.61 2.20
N ILE A 143 1.08 -19.59 2.18
CA ILE A 143 1.48 -18.18 2.26
C ILE A 143 2.07 -17.88 3.64
N TRP A 144 1.47 -18.41 4.71
CA TRP A 144 2.01 -18.27 6.07
C TRP A 144 3.41 -18.88 6.19
N ASP A 145 3.63 -20.09 5.66
CA ASP A 145 4.95 -20.74 5.66
C ASP A 145 5.98 -19.92 4.87
N SER A 146 5.59 -19.32 3.76
CA SER A 146 6.45 -18.46 2.94
C SER A 146 6.87 -17.18 3.68
N VAL A 147 5.94 -16.56 4.41
CA VAL A 147 6.21 -15.37 5.23
C VAL A 147 7.08 -15.73 6.44
N GLN A 148 6.76 -16.83 7.13
CA GLN A 148 7.50 -17.33 8.28
C GLN A 148 8.97 -17.57 7.91
N GLN A 149 9.21 -18.17 6.74
CA GLN A 149 10.55 -18.44 6.23
C GLN A 149 11.33 -17.15 5.90
N SER A 150 10.67 -16.17 5.29
CA SER A 150 11.28 -14.88 4.95
C SER A 150 11.68 -14.07 6.18
N VAL A 151 10.89 -14.15 7.26
CA VAL A 151 11.18 -13.47 8.53
C VAL A 151 12.30 -14.19 9.30
N SER A 152 12.34 -15.53 9.28
CA SER A 152 13.43 -16.28 9.92
C SER A 152 14.78 -16.00 9.27
N ASP A 153 14.82 -15.87 7.94
CA ASP A 153 16.06 -15.57 7.22
C ASP A 153 16.55 -14.14 7.52
N LEU A 154 15.64 -13.17 7.63
CA LEU A 154 15.99 -11.78 7.93
C LEU A 154 16.53 -11.60 9.37
N SER A 155 15.98 -12.33 10.35
CA SER A 155 16.47 -12.32 11.73
C SER A 155 17.86 -12.96 11.88
N ILE A 156 18.19 -13.98 11.08
CA ILE A 156 19.52 -14.62 11.10
C ILE A 156 20.59 -13.70 10.52
N VAL A 157 20.24 -12.89 9.50
CA VAL A 157 21.16 -11.91 8.89
C VAL A 157 21.44 -10.75 9.85
N PHE A 158 20.43 -10.21 10.54
CA PHE A 158 20.60 -9.06 11.43
C PHE A 158 21.34 -9.38 12.74
N VAL A 159 21.41 -10.65 13.17
CA VAL A 159 22.12 -11.10 14.39
C VAL A 159 23.59 -11.48 14.11
N LYS A 160 23.97 -11.63 12.83
CA LYS A 160 25.34 -11.99 12.40
C LYS A 160 26.16 -10.81 11.85
N LEU A 161 25.61 -9.60 11.81
CA LEU A 161 26.31 -8.34 11.56
C LEU A 161 26.61 -7.63 12.88
#